data_AF-A0A397TVW4-F1
#
_entry.id   AF-A0A397TVW4-F1
#
_cell.length_a   1.000
_cell.length_b   1.000
_cell.length_c   1.000
_cell.angle_alpha   90.00
_cell.angle_beta   90.00
_cell.angle_gamma   90.00
#
_symmetry.space_group_name_H-M   'P 1'
#
loop_
_entity.id
_entity.type
_entity.pdbx_description
1 polymer ?
#
loop_
_entity_poly.entity_id
_entity_poly.type
_entity_poly.pdbx_seq_one_letter_code
_entity_poly.pdbx_strand_id
1 'polypeptide(L)'
;MPGQAQRFLAHTNKNFRWPISMPEYIRRGTFMHITDDSYKEFGLEVGFNYLFFYNALDNNEFAEHKNEWVTVHKQRVVEYGQRYDDDRLNDILEAMPGAVQLPVDQTKLLRSPPAKIVTVQHVNNSNDYKV
;
A
#
# COMPACT_ATOMS: atom_id res chain seq x y z
N MET A 1 0.52 -14.90 11.37
CA MET A 1 -0.39 -16.07 11.45
C MET A 1 0.14 -17.17 10.54
N PRO A 2 0.14 -18.45 10.94
CA PRO A 2 0.49 -19.53 10.02
C PRO A 2 -0.44 -19.49 8.79
N GLY A 3 0.07 -19.65 7.58
CA GLY A 3 -0.76 -19.74 6.37
C GLY A 3 -0.90 -18.48 5.50
N GLN A 4 -0.43 -17.30 5.96
CA GLN A 4 -0.63 -16.04 5.21
C GLN A 4 0.01 -16.07 3.81
N ALA A 5 1.22 -16.62 3.70
CA ALA A 5 1.89 -16.75 2.41
C ALA A 5 1.11 -17.68 1.44
N GLN A 6 0.57 -18.81 1.92
CA GLN A 6 -0.25 -19.69 1.11
C GLN A 6 -1.54 -19.01 0.63
N ARG A 7 -2.19 -18.25 1.50
CA ARG A 7 -3.40 -17.48 1.16
C ARG A 7 -3.11 -16.41 0.13
N PHE A 8 -2.01 -15.68 0.29
CA PHE A 8 -1.58 -14.68 -0.70
C PHE A 8 -1.41 -15.31 -2.07
N LEU A 9 -0.72 -16.46 -2.13
CA LEU A 9 -0.50 -17.20 -3.38
C LEU A 9 -1.77 -17.85 -3.93
N ALA A 10 -2.80 -18.09 -3.12
CA ALA A 10 -4.10 -18.56 -3.59
C ALA A 10 -4.89 -17.45 -4.30
N HIS A 11 -4.70 -16.20 -3.88
CA HIS A 11 -5.33 -15.02 -4.48
C HIS A 11 -4.49 -14.35 -5.58
N THR A 12 -3.24 -14.78 -5.75
CA THR A 12 -2.31 -14.24 -6.74
C THR A 12 -1.73 -15.36 -7.59
N ASN A 13 -0.79 -15.03 -8.48
CA ASN A 13 -0.11 -16.02 -9.30
C ASN A 13 1.17 -16.51 -8.59
N LYS A 14 1.57 -17.77 -8.81
CA LYS A 14 2.89 -18.29 -8.40
C LYS A 14 4.07 -17.48 -8.95
N ASN A 15 3.88 -16.79 -10.07
CA ASN A 15 4.86 -15.90 -10.68
C ASN A 15 4.64 -14.42 -10.31
N PHE A 16 3.90 -14.16 -9.23
CA PHE A 16 3.61 -12.79 -8.79
C PHE A 16 4.88 -11.98 -8.57
N ARG A 17 4.85 -10.74 -9.05
CA ARG A 17 5.86 -9.72 -8.77
C ARG A 17 5.12 -8.49 -8.30
N TRP A 18 5.65 -7.86 -7.25
CA TRP A 18 5.13 -6.58 -6.82
C TRP A 18 5.31 -5.54 -7.92
N PRO A 19 4.34 -4.63 -8.12
CA PRO A 19 4.55 -3.46 -8.95
C PRO A 19 5.78 -2.67 -8.46
N ILE A 20 6.61 -2.22 -9.39
CA ILE A 20 7.87 -1.54 -9.15
C ILE A 20 7.63 -0.22 -8.43
N SER A 21 6.64 0.56 -8.87
CA SER A 21 6.28 1.84 -8.27
C SER A 21 5.58 1.72 -6.91
N MET A 22 5.11 0.54 -6.50
CA MET A 22 4.41 0.34 -5.23
C MET A 22 5.37 0.47 -4.03
N PRO A 23 5.19 1.45 -3.13
CA PRO A 23 6.00 1.61 -1.93
C PRO A 23 5.92 0.42 -0.97
N GLU A 24 7.00 0.13 -0.22
CA GLU A 24 7.06 -1.01 0.69
C GLU A 24 5.93 -1.02 1.73
N TYR A 25 5.61 0.13 2.33
CA TYR A 25 4.53 0.22 3.32
C TYR A 25 3.15 -0.11 2.72
N ILE A 26 2.93 0.23 1.45
CA ILE A 26 1.73 -0.14 0.70
C ILE A 26 1.76 -1.62 0.36
N ARG A 27 2.91 -2.18 -0.08
CA ARG A 27 3.05 -3.63 -0.30
C ARG A 27 2.69 -4.43 0.96
N ARG A 28 3.20 -4.00 2.11
CA ARG A 28 2.86 -4.60 3.41
C ARG A 28 1.36 -4.48 3.69
N GLY A 29 0.78 -3.29 3.51
CA GLY A 29 -0.66 -3.07 3.65
C GLY A 29 -1.48 -3.99 2.74
N THR A 30 -1.17 -4.03 1.45
CA THR A 30 -1.81 -4.88 0.44
C THR A 30 -1.70 -6.36 0.79
N PHE A 31 -0.54 -6.82 1.24
CA PHE A 31 -0.37 -8.21 1.71
C PHE A 31 -1.29 -8.52 2.89
N MET A 32 -1.40 -7.62 3.87
CA MET A 32 -2.29 -7.82 5.02
C MET A 32 -3.76 -7.85 4.57
N HIS A 33 -4.19 -6.91 3.74
CA HIS A 33 -5.54 -6.87 3.16
C HIS A 33 -5.94 -8.17 2.44
N ILE A 34 -4.98 -8.83 1.76
CA ILE A 34 -5.21 -10.08 1.02
C ILE A 34 -5.20 -11.32 1.93
N THR A 35 -4.46 -11.29 3.04
CA THR A 35 -4.13 -12.53 3.79
C THR A 35 -4.72 -12.63 5.19
N ASP A 36 -5.12 -11.50 5.75
CA ASP A 36 -5.58 -11.39 7.11
C ASP A 36 -7.11 -11.31 7.16
N ASP A 37 -7.71 -12.38 7.67
CA ASP A 37 -9.17 -12.54 7.77
C ASP A 37 -9.82 -11.50 8.71
N SER A 38 -9.02 -10.77 9.51
CA SER A 38 -9.50 -9.69 10.36
C SER A 38 -9.87 -8.43 9.58
N TYR A 39 -9.34 -8.25 8.37
CA TYR A 39 -9.80 -7.24 7.44
C TYR A 39 -11.11 -7.73 6.80
N LYS A 40 -12.22 -7.42 7.49
CA LYS A 40 -13.61 -7.75 7.11
C LYS A 40 -13.92 -7.46 5.63
N GLU A 41 -14.95 -8.15 5.12
CA GLU A 41 -15.78 -8.03 3.90
C GLU A 41 -15.16 -7.43 2.61
N PHE A 42 -14.41 -6.33 2.70
CA PHE A 42 -13.78 -5.61 1.60
C PHE A 42 -12.23 -5.61 1.66
N GLY A 43 -11.61 -6.26 2.65
CA GLY A 43 -10.15 -6.33 2.76
C GLY A 43 -9.49 -6.82 1.46
N LEU A 44 -9.99 -7.93 0.92
CA LEU A 44 -9.49 -8.50 -0.33
C LEU A 44 -9.62 -7.52 -1.52
N GLU A 45 -10.75 -6.84 -1.61
CA GLU A 45 -11.07 -5.87 -2.66
C GLU A 45 -10.11 -4.67 -2.62
N VAL A 46 -9.84 -4.12 -1.43
CA VAL A 46 -8.85 -3.06 -1.21
C VAL A 46 -7.47 -3.51 -1.71
N GLY A 47 -7.05 -4.72 -1.32
CA GLY A 47 -5.77 -5.27 -1.75
C GLY A 47 -5.64 -5.39 -3.27
N PHE A 48 -6.69 -5.86 -3.94
CA PHE A 48 -6.70 -5.95 -5.40
C PHE A 48 -6.76 -4.58 -6.09
N ASN A 49 -7.47 -3.61 -5.53
CA ASN A 49 -7.52 -2.26 -6.08
C ASN A 49 -6.16 -1.56 -5.98
N TYR A 50 -5.39 -1.79 -4.90
CA TYR A 50 -3.99 -1.36 -4.83
C TYR A 50 -3.13 -2.01 -5.92
N LEU A 51 -3.22 -3.33 -6.11
CA LEU A 51 -2.46 -4.02 -7.16
C LEU A 51 -2.81 -3.50 -8.56
N PHE A 52 -4.10 -3.30 -8.83
CA PHE A 52 -4.56 -2.75 -10.10
C PHE A 52 -3.96 -1.36 -10.36
N PHE A 53 -4.10 -0.43 -9.41
CA PHE A 53 -3.60 0.94 -9.56
C PHE A 53 -2.10 0.96 -9.88
N TYR A 54 -1.29 0.22 -9.13
CA TYR A 54 0.15 0.28 -9.29
C TYR A 54 0.66 -0.45 -10.54
N ASN A 55 -0.03 -1.50 -11.00
CA ASN A 55 0.27 -2.10 -12.30
C ASN A 55 -0.01 -1.12 -13.44
N ALA A 56 -1.17 -0.44 -13.40
CA ALA A 56 -1.51 0.58 -14.38
C ALA A 56 -0.53 1.77 -14.36
N LEU A 57 -0.07 2.16 -13.16
CA LEU A 57 0.95 3.19 -13.00
C LEU A 57 2.30 2.78 -13.61
N ASP A 58 2.76 1.55 -13.37
CA ASP A 58 4.00 1.01 -13.97
C ASP A 58 3.91 0.93 -15.50
N ASN A 59 2.71 0.65 -16.03
CA ASN A 59 2.43 0.63 -17.46
C ASN A 59 2.20 2.01 -18.07
N ASN A 60 2.36 3.09 -17.29
CA ASN A 60 2.16 4.47 -17.73
C ASN A 60 0.75 4.76 -18.28
N GLU A 61 -0.27 4.04 -17.76
CA GLU A 61 -1.68 4.19 -18.18
C GLU A 61 -2.31 5.51 -17.71
N PHE A 62 -1.71 6.18 -16.71
CA PHE A 62 -2.18 7.46 -16.17
C PHE A 62 -1.43 8.68 -16.73
N ALA A 63 -0.80 8.55 -17.90
CA ALA A 63 0.06 9.59 -18.48
C ALA A 63 -0.63 10.95 -18.71
N GLU A 64 -1.94 10.96 -18.95
CA GLU A 64 -2.73 12.18 -19.15
C GLU A 64 -3.21 12.78 -17.81
N HIS A 65 -3.15 12.01 -16.72
CA HIS A 65 -3.72 12.33 -15.41
C HIS A 65 -2.66 12.55 -14.33
N LYS A 66 -1.43 12.96 -14.72
CA LYS A 66 -0.25 13.01 -13.83
C LYS A 66 -0.46 13.77 -12.51
N ASN A 67 -1.29 14.81 -12.54
CA ASN A 67 -1.52 15.68 -11.38
C ASN A 67 -2.75 15.30 -10.56
N GLU A 68 -3.50 14.28 -10.97
CA GLU A 68 -4.79 13.89 -10.42
C GLU A 68 -4.66 12.73 -9.42
N TRP A 69 -5.75 12.52 -8.70
CA TRP A 69 -6.03 11.35 -7.90
C TRP A 69 -6.92 10.42 -8.70
N VAL A 70 -6.64 9.12 -8.60
CA VAL A 70 -7.39 8.06 -9.25
C VAL A 70 -8.15 7.30 -8.18
N THR A 71 -9.45 7.18 -8.37
CA THR A 71 -10.29 6.29 -7.58
C THR A 71 -10.42 4.97 -8.32
N VAL A 72 -10.09 3.88 -7.63
CA VAL A 72 -10.18 2.52 -8.14
C VAL A 72 -11.16 1.72 -7.29
N HIS A 73 -12.09 1.05 -7.95
CA HIS A 73 -13.03 0.11 -7.34
C HIS A 73 -13.26 -1.05 -8.29
N LYS A 74 -13.37 -2.29 -7.81
CA LYS A 74 -13.54 -3.51 -8.63
C LYS A 74 -12.53 -3.60 -9.77
N GLN A 75 -11.28 -3.26 -9.43
CA GLN A 75 -10.12 -3.28 -10.33
C GLN A 75 -10.37 -2.53 -11.64
N ARG A 76 -11.04 -1.37 -11.55
CA ARG A 76 -11.21 -0.41 -12.64
C ARG A 76 -11.09 1.01 -12.11
N VAL A 77 -10.65 1.92 -12.96
CA VAL A 77 -10.76 3.35 -12.67
C VAL A 77 -12.22 3.75 -12.71
N VAL A 78 -12.70 4.38 -11.64
CA VAL A 78 -14.06 4.94 -11.58
C VAL A 78 -14.06 6.45 -11.71
N GLU A 79 -12.98 7.11 -11.29
CA GLU A 79 -12.87 8.57 -11.33
C GLU A 79 -11.41 9.02 -11.39
N TYR A 80 -11.17 10.10 -12.14
CA TYR A 80 -9.99 10.96 -12.05
C TYR A 80 -10.40 12.31 -11.47
N GLY A 81 -9.58 12.90 -10.61
CA GLY A 81 -9.81 14.26 -10.16
C GLY A 81 -8.99 14.68 -8.96
N GLN A 82 -9.58 15.48 -8.09
CA GLN A 82 -8.94 15.91 -6.85
C GLN A 82 -9.11 14.85 -5.76
N ARG A 83 -8.24 14.93 -4.74
CA ARG A 83 -8.39 14.14 -3.52
C ARG A 83 -9.76 14.45 -2.90
N TYR A 84 -10.46 13.42 -2.42
CA TYR A 84 -11.67 13.63 -1.65
C TYR A 84 -11.34 14.30 -0.31
N ASP A 85 -12.22 15.20 0.11
CA ASP A 85 -12.32 15.59 1.52
C ASP A 85 -12.94 14.44 2.33
N ASP A 86 -12.97 14.61 3.66
CA ASP A 86 -13.40 13.54 4.57
C ASP A 86 -14.89 13.19 4.39
N ASP A 87 -15.73 14.18 4.09
CA ASP A 87 -17.17 13.97 3.88
C ASP A 87 -17.42 13.18 2.59
N ARG A 88 -16.83 13.62 1.47
CA ARG A 88 -16.94 12.91 0.19
C ARG A 88 -16.29 11.52 0.25
N LEU A 89 -15.21 11.36 1.01
CA LEU A 89 -14.61 10.05 1.22
C LEU A 89 -15.58 9.08 1.91
N ASN A 90 -16.31 9.55 2.92
CA ASN A 90 -17.31 8.73 3.61
C ASN A 90 -18.44 8.30 2.66
N ASP A 91 -18.99 9.22 1.88
CA ASP A 91 -20.04 8.92 0.88
C ASP A 91 -19.56 7.86 -0.13
N ILE A 92 -18.31 7.99 -0.59
CA ILE A 92 -17.70 7.04 -1.52
C ILE A 92 -17.50 5.67 -0.87
N LEU A 93 -17.07 5.60 0.39
CA LEU A 93 -16.87 4.33 1.08
C LEU A 93 -18.20 3.65 1.45
N GLU A 94 -19.28 4.40 1.63
CA GLU A 94 -20.63 3.86 1.77
C GLU A 94 -21.15 3.29 0.45
N ALA A 95 -21.00 4.03 -0.66
CA ALA A 95 -21.48 3.62 -1.98
C ALA A 95 -20.62 2.54 -2.66
N MET A 96 -19.30 2.62 -2.49
CA MET A 96 -18.30 1.74 -3.10
C MET A 96 -17.33 1.22 -2.02
N PRO A 97 -17.78 0.31 -1.15
CA PRO A 97 -16.91 -0.27 -0.14
C PRO A 97 -15.70 -0.93 -0.78
N GLY A 98 -14.52 -0.67 -0.20
CA GLY A 98 -13.23 -1.16 -0.70
C GLY A 98 -12.62 -0.33 -1.83
N ALA A 99 -13.22 0.80 -2.21
CA ALA A 99 -12.59 1.76 -3.11
C ALA A 99 -11.31 2.33 -2.49
N VAL A 100 -10.30 2.55 -3.33
CA VAL A 100 -9.04 3.21 -2.93
C VAL A 100 -8.86 4.46 -3.78
N GLN A 101 -8.32 5.51 -3.18
CA GLN A 101 -7.96 6.73 -3.89
C GLN A 101 -6.47 7.02 -3.72
N LEU A 102 -5.74 7.16 -4.83
CA LEU A 102 -4.29 7.33 -4.84
C LEU A 102 -3.88 8.44 -5.82
N PRO A 103 -2.87 9.26 -5.49
CA PRO A 103 -2.37 10.26 -6.43
C PRO A 103 -1.55 9.57 -7.53
N VAL A 104 -1.65 10.02 -8.78
CA VAL A 104 -0.75 9.54 -9.85
C VAL A 104 0.68 9.97 -9.55
N ASP A 105 0.86 11.25 -9.19
CA ASP A 105 2.12 11.76 -8.65
C ASP A 105 2.38 11.20 -7.24
N GLN A 106 3.20 10.16 -7.19
CA GLN A 106 3.58 9.47 -5.95
C GLN A 106 4.35 10.36 -4.95
N THR A 107 4.82 11.55 -5.35
CA THR A 107 5.42 12.51 -4.39
C THR A 107 4.38 13.12 -3.46
N LYS A 108 3.10 13.09 -3.84
CA LYS A 108 1.96 13.57 -3.03
C LYS A 108 1.52 12.58 -1.95
N LEU A 109 2.07 11.36 -1.96
CA LEU A 109 1.89 10.44 -0.83
C LEU A 109 2.69 10.98 0.37
N LEU A 110 2.00 11.19 1.49
CA LEU A 110 2.64 11.57 2.76
C LEU A 110 3.64 10.48 3.15
N ARG A 111 4.91 10.70 2.85
CA ARG A 111 6.00 9.87 3.35
C ARG A 111 6.17 10.20 4.83
N SER A 112 6.09 9.20 5.69
CA SER A 112 6.72 9.32 7.02
C SER A 112 8.19 9.70 6.80
N PRO A 113 8.74 10.67 7.54
CA PRO A 113 10.17 10.94 7.44
C PRO A 113 10.94 9.64 7.66
N PRO A 114 12.07 9.43 6.96
CA PRO A 114 12.88 8.23 7.17
C PRO A 114 13.13 8.07 8.66
N ALA A 115 12.88 6.86 9.19
CA ALA A 115 13.19 6.56 10.58
C ALA A 115 14.66 6.93 10.83
N LYS A 116 14.90 7.86 11.76
CA LYS A 116 16.26 8.25 12.16
C LYS A 116 16.97 6.98 12.61
N ILE A 117 17.99 6.56 11.87
CA ILE A 117 18.87 5.48 12.28
C ILE A 117 19.58 5.98 13.55
N VAL A 118 19.26 5.39 14.70
CA VAL A 118 20.00 5.60 15.94
C VAL A 118 21.21 4.67 15.88
N THR A 119 22.37 5.21 15.50
CA THR A 119 23.62 4.48 15.59
C THR A 119 24.00 4.38 17.07
N VAL A 120 23.70 3.26 17.72
CA VAL A 120 24.20 3.00 19.07
C VAL A 120 25.67 2.59 18.95
N GLN A 121 26.58 3.49 19.32
CA GLN A 121 27.99 3.12 19.49
C GLN A 121 28.11 2.24 20.74
N HIS A 122 28.45 0.97 20.55
CA HIS A 122 28.83 0.08 21.65
C HIS A 122 30.21 0.48 22.15
N VAL A 123 30.27 1.25 23.25
CA VAL A 123 31.52 1.54 23.93
C VAL A 123 31.93 0.29 24.72
N ASN A 124 32.93 -0.43 24.23
CA ASN A 124 33.57 -1.52 24.97
C ASN A 124 34.33 -0.95 26.17
N ASN A 125 33.70 -0.90 27.35
CA ASN A 125 34.43 -0.73 28.61
C ASN A 125 35.07 -2.08 29.00
N SER A 126 36.34 -2.26 28.62
CA SER A 126 37.22 -3.26 29.20
C SER A 126 37.53 -2.86 30.65
N ASN A 127 36.84 -3.48 31.62
CA ASN A 127 37.19 -3.34 33.03
C ASN A 127 38.32 -4.32 33.36
N ASP A 128 39.51 -3.77 33.56
CA ASP A 128 40.62 -4.42 34.27
C ASP A 128 40.19 -4.72 35.71
N TYR A 129 40.20 -5.99 36.10
CA TYR A 129 40.24 -6.39 37.50
C TYR A 129 41.63 -6.96 37.80
N LYS A 130 42.42 -6.23 38.61
CA LYS A 130 43.58 -6.77 39.31
C LYS A 130 43.10 -7.55 40.54
N VAL A 131 43.58 -8.79 40.69
CA VAL A 131 43.55 -9.57 41.93
C VAL A 131 44.92 -9.47 42.59
#